data_AF-A0A7S3NZ69-F1
#
_entry.id   AF-A0A7S3NZ69-F1
#
_cell.length_a   1.000
_cell.length_b   1.000
_cell.length_c   1.000
_cell.angle_alpha   90.00
_cell.angle_beta   90.00
_cell.angle_gamma   90.00
#
_symmetry.space_group_name_H-M   'P 1'
#
loop_
_entity.id
_entity.type
_entity.pdbx_description
1 polymer ?
#
loop_
_entity_poly.entity_id
_entity_poly.type
_entity_poly.pdbx_seq_one_letter_code
_entity_poly.pdbx_strand_id
1 'polypeptide(L)'
;MRATHGTSWQRLPSSALNGEIKTRIDSYKSNLDKAVETDSTVESNMVTIKPKIAYLQLSRNELTQKMPKSQESEAASSPAVTNIQQTIEQLNELKRERQTTINHMTAGLESADLRKDLMSVHSGTKSKDSVFETHLQGINGYSKVIEDQQIKSSELLSVIDTNMMSFNQTLAGSSDTSKIEFFKSIDEGLKLYYENMNLLSNGSKFYKQMHTYLTSLHLYVNDFVASRTVEKDQIIEQLNAGAGPPPGAPGSTGSPYNPSFIPQNPYGGGHYQ
;
A
#
# COMPACT_ATOMS: atom_id res chain seq x y z
N MET A 1 20.14 -41.83 1.43
CA MET A 1 18.84 -42.50 1.66
C MET A 1 18.36 -43.28 0.46
N ARG A 2 17.81 -42.66 -0.60
CA ARG A 2 17.36 -43.41 -1.80
C ARG A 2 18.50 -44.17 -2.51
N ALA A 3 19.66 -43.55 -2.66
CA ALA A 3 20.85 -44.23 -3.21
C ALA A 3 21.34 -45.39 -2.31
N THR A 4 21.08 -45.32 -1.01
CA THR A 4 21.57 -46.26 0.00
C THR A 4 20.63 -47.46 0.18
N HIS A 5 19.31 -47.24 0.17
CA HIS A 5 18.29 -48.25 0.46
C HIS A 5 17.42 -48.62 -0.77
N GLY A 6 17.69 -48.04 -1.93
CA GLY A 6 17.04 -48.37 -3.20
C GLY A 6 15.51 -48.34 -3.12
N THR A 7 14.88 -49.43 -3.56
CA THR A 7 13.42 -49.62 -3.61
C THR A 7 12.76 -49.79 -2.25
N SER A 8 13.53 -50.13 -1.21
CA SER A 8 13.03 -50.20 0.17
C SER A 8 12.75 -48.81 0.76
N TRP A 9 13.27 -47.74 0.14
CA TRP A 9 12.98 -46.36 0.54
C TRP A 9 11.77 -45.78 -0.20
N GLN A 10 10.58 -45.95 0.38
CA GLN A 10 9.32 -45.59 -0.28
C GLN A 10 8.82 -44.16 -0.02
N ARG A 11 9.51 -43.35 0.81
CA ARG A 11 9.08 -41.96 1.09
C ARG A 11 9.09 -41.10 -0.16
N LEU A 12 8.08 -40.22 -0.28
CA LEU A 12 8.04 -39.16 -1.29
C LEU A 12 9.32 -38.32 -1.29
N PRO A 13 9.83 -37.93 -2.48
CA PRO A 13 11.05 -37.16 -2.58
C PRO A 13 10.81 -35.75 -2.03
N SER A 14 11.80 -35.17 -1.37
CA SER A 14 11.66 -33.82 -0.81
C SER A 14 11.35 -32.78 -1.90
N SER A 15 11.82 -32.99 -3.14
CA SER A 15 11.48 -32.12 -4.28
C SER A 15 9.98 -32.08 -4.58
N ALA A 16 9.22 -33.15 -4.31
CA ALA A 16 7.78 -33.20 -4.51
C ALA A 16 6.99 -32.53 -3.37
N LEU A 17 7.62 -32.34 -2.20
CA LEU A 17 6.97 -31.78 -1.01
C LEU A 17 7.32 -30.31 -0.77
N ASN A 18 8.47 -29.85 -1.27
CA ASN A 18 8.96 -28.49 -1.01
C ASN A 18 8.35 -27.42 -1.94
N GLY A 19 7.38 -27.78 -2.79
CA GLY A 19 6.81 -26.87 -3.80
C GLY A 19 6.21 -25.60 -3.19
N GLU A 20 5.36 -25.74 -2.18
CA GLU A 20 4.72 -24.61 -1.50
C GLU A 20 5.75 -23.69 -0.81
N ILE A 21 6.77 -24.28 -0.17
CA ILE A 21 7.86 -23.52 0.47
C ILE A 21 8.58 -22.65 -0.56
N LYS A 22 8.92 -23.22 -1.72
CA LYS A 22 9.58 -22.48 -2.81
C LYS A 22 8.71 -21.34 -3.32
N THR A 23 7.43 -21.61 -3.59
CA THR A 23 6.49 -20.56 -4.03
C THR A 23 6.39 -19.41 -3.03
N ARG A 24 6.37 -19.70 -1.72
CA ARG A 24 6.36 -18.65 -0.69
C ARG A 24 7.67 -17.85 -0.67
N ILE A 25 8.81 -18.52 -0.77
CA ILE A 25 10.14 -17.86 -0.84
C ILE A 25 10.20 -16.93 -2.05
N ASP A 26 9.81 -17.42 -3.24
CA ASP A 26 9.87 -16.65 -4.48
C ASP A 26 8.93 -15.43 -4.42
N SER A 27 7.75 -15.59 -3.84
CA SER A 27 6.80 -14.50 -3.62
C SER A 27 7.36 -13.43 -2.67
N TYR A 28 7.91 -13.83 -1.51
CA TYR A 28 8.50 -12.89 -0.57
C TYR A 28 9.74 -12.19 -1.14
N LYS A 29 10.56 -12.91 -1.90
CA LYS A 29 11.69 -12.32 -2.62
C LYS A 29 11.22 -11.26 -3.62
N SER A 30 10.23 -11.57 -4.46
CA SER A 30 9.69 -10.61 -5.42
C SER A 30 9.16 -9.34 -4.74
N ASN A 31 8.53 -9.47 -3.57
CA ASN A 31 8.07 -8.32 -2.80
C ASN A 31 9.23 -7.49 -2.23
N LEU A 32 10.29 -8.14 -1.74
CA LEU A 32 11.49 -7.45 -1.26
C LEU A 32 12.22 -6.74 -2.38
N ASP A 33 12.32 -7.32 -3.58
CA ASP A 33 12.95 -6.70 -4.73
C ASP A 33 12.23 -5.38 -5.12
N LYS A 34 10.89 -5.36 -5.11
CA LYS A 34 10.10 -4.13 -5.31
C LYS A 34 10.29 -3.09 -4.20
N ALA A 35 10.47 -3.56 -2.96
CA ALA A 35 10.73 -2.67 -1.84
C ALA A 35 12.08 -1.94 -2.00
N VAL A 36 13.11 -2.62 -2.51
CA VAL A 36 14.42 -2.01 -2.82
C VAL A 36 14.31 -0.88 -3.85
N GLU A 37 13.48 -1.03 -4.88
CA GLU A 37 13.23 0.03 -5.87
C GLU A 37 12.55 1.26 -5.22
N THR A 38 11.60 1.01 -4.32
CA THR A 38 10.91 2.07 -3.57
C THR A 38 11.86 2.79 -2.62
N ASP A 39 12.71 2.05 -1.91
CA ASP A 39 13.70 2.61 -0.99
C ASP A 39 14.73 3.47 -1.74
N SER A 40 15.18 3.02 -2.91
CA SER A 40 16.07 3.81 -3.79
C SER A 40 15.42 5.14 -4.20
N THR A 41 14.12 5.13 -4.46
CA THR A 41 13.35 6.35 -4.78
C THR A 41 13.28 7.30 -3.59
N VAL A 42 13.06 6.78 -2.38
CA VAL A 42 13.06 7.55 -1.13
C VAL A 42 14.45 8.18 -0.88
N GLU A 43 15.52 7.42 -1.03
CA GLU A 43 16.89 7.91 -0.86
C GLU A 43 17.23 9.04 -1.85
N SER A 44 16.90 8.86 -3.13
CA SER A 44 17.10 9.87 -4.17
C SER A 44 16.32 11.16 -3.87
N ASN A 45 15.05 11.01 -3.47
CA ASN A 45 14.22 12.15 -3.10
C ASN A 45 14.79 12.90 -1.89
N MET A 46 15.36 12.21 -0.91
CA MET A 46 15.95 12.82 0.28
C MET A 46 17.09 13.80 -0.04
N VAL A 47 17.92 13.48 -1.04
CA VAL A 47 18.98 14.38 -1.52
C VAL A 47 18.38 15.67 -2.09
N THR A 48 17.26 15.58 -2.80
CA THR A 48 16.57 16.72 -3.42
C THR A 48 15.76 17.55 -2.40
N ILE A 49 15.13 16.89 -1.43
CA ILE A 49 14.29 17.52 -0.41
C ILE A 49 15.12 18.35 0.56
N LYS A 50 16.24 17.79 1.06
CA LYS A 50 17.07 18.42 2.10
C LYS A 50 17.34 19.92 1.90
N PRO A 51 17.87 20.37 0.75
CA PRO A 51 18.12 21.80 0.54
C PRO A 51 16.82 22.63 0.46
N LYS A 52 15.73 22.07 -0.09
CA LYS A 52 14.45 22.78 -0.23
C LYS A 52 13.75 23.00 1.12
N ILE A 53 13.84 22.03 2.04
CA ILE A 53 13.23 22.13 3.37
C ILE A 53 14.15 22.73 4.44
N ALA A 54 15.42 23.00 4.12
CA ALA A 54 16.35 23.64 5.05
C ALA A 54 15.82 24.99 5.56
N TYR A 55 15.07 25.71 4.73
CA TYR A 55 14.39 26.96 5.13
C TYR A 55 13.40 26.78 6.28
N LEU A 56 12.79 25.59 6.42
CA LEU A 56 11.84 25.30 7.50
C LEU A 56 12.54 25.05 8.84
N GLN A 57 13.85 24.86 8.84
CA GLN A 57 14.66 24.74 10.06
C GLN A 57 15.09 26.11 10.61
N LEU A 58 14.92 27.18 9.81
CA LEU A 58 15.25 28.54 10.23
C LEU A 58 14.21 29.09 11.20
N SER A 59 14.64 29.96 12.10
CA SER A 59 13.71 30.78 12.87
C SER A 59 12.91 31.71 11.96
N ARG A 60 11.76 32.18 12.44
CA ARG A 60 10.92 33.15 11.70
C ARG A 60 11.70 34.40 11.29
N ASN A 61 12.61 34.88 12.14
CA ASN A 61 13.44 36.05 11.82
C ASN A 61 14.43 35.76 10.68
N GLU A 62 15.15 34.63 10.74
CA GLU A 62 16.10 34.23 9.69
C GLU A 62 15.38 33.98 8.34
N LEU A 63 14.21 33.34 8.37
CA LEU A 63 13.41 33.12 7.18
C LEU A 63 12.93 34.44 6.56
N THR A 64 12.52 35.39 7.39
CA THR A 64 12.08 36.73 6.94
C THR A 64 13.23 37.50 6.29
N GLN A 65 14.46 37.35 6.79
CA GLN A 65 15.65 37.95 6.19
C GLN A 65 16.06 37.29 4.87
N LYS A 66 15.80 35.98 4.71
CA LYS A 66 16.05 35.24 3.47
C LYS A 66 14.99 35.47 2.39
N MET A 67 13.78 35.89 2.78
CA MET A 67 12.68 36.13 1.86
C MET A 67 12.99 37.32 0.94
N PRO A 68 12.88 37.17 -0.39
CA PRO A 68 12.99 38.28 -1.33
C PRO A 68 11.99 39.39 -0.99
N LYS A 69 12.47 40.64 -1.00
CA LYS A 69 11.61 41.81 -0.84
C LYS A 69 10.98 42.14 -2.20
N SER A 70 9.67 42.25 -2.24
CA SER A 70 8.94 42.72 -3.42
C SER A 70 8.10 43.93 -3.02
N GLN A 71 7.91 44.86 -3.95
CA GLN A 71 7.02 46.00 -3.74
C GLN A 71 5.57 45.50 -3.62
N GLU A 72 4.74 46.20 -2.84
CA GLU A 72 3.30 45.94 -2.80
C GLU A 72 2.73 46.18 -4.20
N SER A 73 2.08 45.15 -4.75
CA SER A 73 1.45 45.19 -6.06
C SER A 73 -0.03 45.56 -5.90
N GLU A 74 -0.51 46.50 -6.71
CA GLU A 74 -1.94 46.81 -6.82
C GLU A 74 -2.78 45.57 -7.20
N ALA A 75 -2.15 44.53 -7.77
CA ALA A 75 -2.78 43.25 -8.07
C ALA A 75 -3.34 42.54 -6.82
N ALA A 76 -2.79 42.82 -5.63
CA ALA A 76 -3.20 42.20 -4.37
C ALA A 76 -4.63 42.58 -3.95
N SER A 77 -5.15 43.71 -4.43
CA SER A 77 -6.52 44.18 -4.16
C SER A 77 -7.50 43.88 -5.30
N SER A 78 -7.09 43.09 -6.30
CA SER A 78 -7.98 42.76 -7.42
C SER A 78 -9.12 41.83 -6.97
N PRO A 79 -10.34 41.98 -7.52
CA PRO A 79 -11.44 41.05 -7.26
C PRO A 79 -11.09 39.59 -7.58
N ALA A 80 -10.17 39.38 -8.53
CA ALA A 80 -9.65 38.06 -8.87
C ALA A 80 -8.98 37.37 -7.66
N VAL A 81 -8.21 38.09 -6.84
CA VAL A 81 -7.58 37.54 -5.63
C VAL A 81 -8.62 37.11 -4.60
N THR A 82 -9.63 37.94 -4.35
CA THR A 82 -10.73 37.62 -3.43
C THR A 82 -11.50 36.38 -3.88
N ASN A 83 -11.80 36.28 -5.17
CA ASN A 83 -12.47 35.12 -5.75
C ASN A 83 -11.61 33.85 -5.61
N ILE A 84 -10.32 33.93 -5.95
CA ILE A 84 -9.38 32.80 -5.78
C ILE A 84 -9.36 32.33 -4.33
N GLN A 85 -9.25 33.23 -3.36
CA GLN A 85 -9.23 32.88 -1.94
C GLN A 85 -10.51 32.15 -1.51
N GLN A 86 -11.68 32.68 -1.86
CA GLN A 86 -12.97 32.04 -1.56
C GLN A 86 -13.11 30.67 -2.23
N THR A 87 -12.70 30.54 -3.50
CA THR A 87 -12.76 29.25 -4.21
C THR A 87 -11.77 28.23 -3.63
N ILE A 88 -10.58 28.67 -3.18
CA ILE A 88 -9.62 27.80 -2.49
C ILE A 88 -10.19 27.30 -1.15
N GLU A 89 -10.88 28.14 -0.39
CA GLU A 89 -11.57 27.74 0.85
C GLU A 89 -12.64 26.67 0.56
N GLN A 90 -13.47 26.87 -0.47
CA GLN A 90 -14.46 25.89 -0.91
C GLN A 90 -13.82 24.57 -1.37
N LEU A 91 -12.67 24.63 -2.05
CA LEU A 91 -11.91 23.46 -2.47
C LEU A 91 -11.31 22.70 -1.29
N ASN A 92 -10.82 23.41 -0.27
CA ASN A 92 -10.31 22.80 0.96
C ASN A 92 -11.42 22.12 1.75
N GLU A 93 -12.60 22.72 1.80
CA GLU A 93 -13.77 22.09 2.41
C GLU A 93 -14.18 20.82 1.63
N LEU A 94 -14.22 20.88 0.30
CA LEU A 94 -14.48 19.70 -0.53
C LEU A 94 -13.46 18.57 -0.31
N LYS A 95 -12.17 18.90 -0.09
CA LYS A 95 -11.15 17.91 0.29
C LYS A 95 -11.48 17.24 1.64
N ARG A 96 -11.95 18.00 2.63
CA ARG A 96 -12.36 17.49 3.94
C ARG A 96 -13.60 16.59 3.84
N GLU A 97 -14.59 17.02 3.07
CA GLU A 97 -15.81 16.24 2.75
C GLU A 97 -15.41 14.90 2.10
N ARG A 98 -14.53 14.93 1.10
CA ARG A 98 -14.05 13.73 0.41
C ARG A 98 -13.31 12.76 1.34
N GLN A 99 -12.44 13.28 2.21
CA GLN A 99 -11.76 12.44 3.20
C GLN A 99 -12.76 11.78 4.17
N THR A 100 -13.81 12.50 4.54
CA THR A 100 -14.90 11.97 5.38
C THR A 100 -15.66 10.87 4.65
N THR A 101 -16.02 11.07 3.39
CA THR A 101 -16.65 10.04 2.54
C THR A 101 -15.79 8.77 2.46
N ILE A 102 -14.49 8.91 2.21
CA ILE A 102 -13.55 7.78 2.15
C ILE A 102 -13.51 7.04 3.48
N ASN A 103 -13.39 7.76 4.60
CA ASN A 103 -13.36 7.15 5.92
C ASN A 103 -14.64 6.38 6.23
N HIS A 104 -15.82 6.92 5.90
CA HIS A 104 -17.10 6.22 6.07
C HIS A 104 -17.21 4.97 5.20
N MET A 105 -16.79 5.06 3.94
CA MET A 105 -16.77 3.92 3.02
C MET A 105 -15.85 2.81 3.55
N THR A 106 -14.61 3.14 3.92
CA THR A 106 -13.64 2.17 4.45
C THR A 106 -14.10 1.56 5.77
N ALA A 107 -14.60 2.37 6.71
CA ALA A 107 -15.11 1.86 7.98
C ALA A 107 -16.32 0.91 7.80
N GLY A 108 -17.20 1.19 6.84
CA GLY A 108 -18.30 0.30 6.47
C GLY A 108 -17.81 -1.07 5.97
N LEU A 109 -16.73 -1.09 5.19
CA LEU A 109 -16.12 -2.33 4.69
C LEU A 109 -15.39 -3.11 5.79
N GLU A 110 -14.62 -2.41 6.63
CA GLU A 110 -13.87 -3.05 7.71
C GLU A 110 -14.77 -3.61 8.81
N SER A 111 -15.94 -3.00 9.04
CA SER A 111 -16.90 -3.42 10.06
C SER A 111 -17.91 -4.49 9.57
N ALA A 112 -17.90 -4.84 8.29
CA ALA A 112 -18.83 -5.80 7.72
C ALA A 112 -18.58 -7.23 8.27
N ASP A 113 -19.50 -7.75 9.09
CA ASP A 113 -19.47 -9.16 9.50
C ASP A 113 -20.04 -10.06 8.40
N LEU A 114 -19.14 -10.65 7.63
CA LEU A 114 -19.50 -11.54 6.52
C LEU A 114 -19.76 -12.99 6.94
N ARG A 115 -19.57 -13.38 8.21
CA ARG A 115 -19.59 -14.80 8.62
C ARG A 115 -20.92 -15.47 8.32
N LYS A 116 -22.03 -14.81 8.63
CA LYS A 116 -23.39 -15.37 8.41
C LYS A 116 -23.69 -15.55 6.93
N ASP A 117 -23.28 -14.58 6.10
CA ASP A 117 -23.47 -14.66 4.66
C ASP A 117 -22.56 -15.73 4.04
N LEU A 118 -21.30 -15.83 4.48
CA LEU A 118 -20.38 -16.90 4.06
C LEU A 118 -20.90 -18.28 4.45
N MET A 119 -21.47 -18.45 5.66
CA MET A 119 -22.13 -19.70 6.04
C MET A 119 -23.34 -20.01 5.16
N SER A 120 -24.13 -19.00 4.79
CA SER A 120 -25.30 -19.16 3.92
C SER A 120 -24.92 -19.56 2.49
N VAL A 121 -23.77 -19.09 2.01
CA VAL A 121 -23.19 -19.54 0.73
C VAL A 121 -22.68 -20.97 0.85
N HIS A 122 -21.99 -21.29 1.94
CA HIS A 122 -21.47 -22.64 2.18
C HIS A 122 -22.59 -23.70 2.30
N SER A 123 -23.71 -23.35 2.94
CA SER A 123 -24.88 -24.23 3.06
C SER A 123 -25.73 -24.30 1.79
N GLY A 124 -25.38 -23.55 0.73
CA GLY A 124 -26.15 -23.48 -0.52
C GLY A 124 -27.49 -22.74 -0.39
N THR A 125 -27.75 -22.07 0.74
CA THR A 125 -29.01 -21.33 0.97
C THR A 125 -29.05 -20.02 0.19
N LYS A 126 -27.89 -19.41 -0.09
CA LYS A 126 -27.73 -18.25 -0.98
C LYS A 126 -26.64 -18.52 -2.00
N SER A 127 -26.76 -17.93 -3.21
CA SER A 127 -25.67 -17.93 -4.16
C SER A 127 -24.58 -16.93 -3.74
N LYS A 128 -23.33 -17.22 -4.12
CA LYS A 128 -22.19 -16.31 -3.92
C LYS A 128 -22.46 -14.94 -4.54
N ASP A 129 -23.00 -14.93 -5.77
CA ASP A 129 -23.23 -13.71 -6.54
C ASP A 129 -24.28 -12.81 -5.87
N SER A 130 -25.35 -13.39 -5.34
CA SER A 130 -26.40 -12.62 -4.65
C SER A 130 -25.88 -11.96 -3.37
N VAL A 131 -25.05 -12.68 -2.61
CA VAL A 131 -24.40 -12.11 -1.41
C VAL A 131 -23.43 -11.01 -1.80
N PHE A 132 -22.58 -11.24 -2.80
CA PHE A 132 -21.62 -10.26 -3.27
C PHE A 132 -22.30 -8.98 -3.75
N GLU A 133 -23.35 -9.09 -4.57
CA GLU A 133 -24.11 -7.94 -5.08
C GLU A 133 -24.73 -7.12 -3.95
N THR A 134 -25.23 -7.76 -2.89
CA THR A 134 -25.80 -7.07 -1.72
C THR A 134 -24.76 -6.19 -1.04
N HIS A 135 -23.54 -6.70 -0.85
CA HIS A 135 -22.45 -5.92 -0.25
C HIS A 135 -21.94 -4.84 -1.20
N LEU A 136 -21.93 -5.10 -2.51
CA LEU A 136 -21.55 -4.12 -3.53
C LEU A 136 -22.52 -2.94 -3.60
N GLN A 137 -23.82 -3.17 -3.41
CA GLN A 137 -24.83 -2.10 -3.35
C GLN A 137 -24.53 -1.07 -2.25
N GLY A 138 -24.01 -1.52 -1.10
CA GLY A 138 -23.58 -0.61 -0.02
C GLY A 138 -22.44 0.33 -0.45
N ILE A 139 -21.55 -0.15 -1.32
CA ILE A 139 -20.48 0.67 -1.92
C ILE A 139 -21.04 1.58 -3.01
N ASN A 140 -21.91 1.06 -3.87
CA ASN A 140 -22.55 1.81 -4.95
C ASN A 140 -23.37 3.01 -4.43
N GLY A 141 -23.82 2.99 -3.17
CA GLY A 141 -24.44 4.14 -2.50
C GLY A 141 -23.54 5.38 -2.43
N TYR A 142 -22.22 5.22 -2.51
CA TYR A 142 -21.27 6.34 -2.53
C TYR A 142 -20.95 6.84 -3.94
N SER A 143 -21.28 6.09 -5.00
CA SER A 143 -20.91 6.43 -6.38
C SER A 143 -21.41 7.81 -6.78
N LYS A 144 -22.67 8.13 -6.46
CA LYS A 144 -23.24 9.45 -6.75
C LYS A 144 -22.55 10.57 -5.98
N VAL A 145 -22.23 10.34 -4.70
CA VAL A 145 -21.51 11.34 -3.88
C VAL A 145 -20.13 11.62 -4.45
N ILE A 146 -19.41 10.58 -4.88
CA ILE A 146 -18.09 10.72 -5.50
C ILE A 146 -18.19 11.46 -6.83
N GLU A 147 -19.19 11.14 -7.66
CA GLU A 147 -19.45 11.82 -8.93
C GLU A 147 -19.77 13.31 -8.71
N ASP A 148 -20.68 13.63 -7.80
CA ASP A 148 -21.05 15.01 -7.45
C ASP A 148 -19.82 15.78 -6.92
N GLN A 149 -19.00 15.16 -6.06
CA GLN A 149 -17.75 15.74 -5.56
C GLN A 149 -16.71 15.95 -6.67
N GLN A 150 -16.70 15.11 -7.70
CA GLN A 150 -15.81 15.24 -8.85
C GLN A 150 -16.25 16.39 -9.76
N ILE A 151 -17.55 16.50 -10.04
CA ILE A 151 -18.13 17.60 -10.81
C ILE A 151 -17.82 18.94 -10.12
N LYS A 152 -18.14 19.05 -8.82
CA LYS A 152 -17.87 20.24 -8.02
C LYS A 152 -16.37 20.60 -8.01
N SER A 153 -15.48 19.60 -7.97
CA SER A 153 -14.04 19.84 -8.06
C SER A 153 -13.65 20.48 -9.40
N SER A 154 -14.19 19.98 -10.51
CA SER A 154 -13.93 20.52 -11.85
C SER A 154 -14.43 21.96 -12.01
N GLU A 155 -15.61 22.26 -11.46
CA GLU A 155 -16.18 23.61 -11.46
C GLU A 155 -15.31 24.59 -10.67
N LEU A 156 -14.91 24.22 -9.45
CA LEU A 156 -14.04 25.04 -8.60
C LEU A 156 -12.68 25.29 -9.26
N LEU A 157 -12.08 24.26 -9.89
CA LEU A 157 -10.81 24.41 -10.61
C LEU A 157 -10.94 25.34 -11.82
N SER A 158 -12.02 25.24 -12.58
CA SER A 158 -12.30 26.15 -13.70
C SER A 158 -12.42 27.61 -13.27
N VAL A 159 -13.08 27.87 -12.13
CA VAL A 159 -13.17 29.21 -11.53
C VAL A 159 -11.79 29.71 -11.10
N ILE A 160 -10.98 28.86 -10.47
CA ILE A 160 -9.60 29.19 -10.08
C ILE A 160 -8.77 29.57 -11.32
N ASP A 161 -8.80 28.75 -12.37
CA ASP A 161 -8.02 28.98 -13.59
C ASP A 161 -8.40 30.31 -14.26
N THR A 162 -9.70 30.59 -14.38
CA THR A 162 -10.19 31.83 -14.98
C THR A 162 -9.75 33.07 -14.20
N ASN A 163 -9.85 33.04 -12.87
CA ASN A 163 -9.42 34.16 -12.04
C ASN A 163 -7.88 34.26 -11.99
N MET A 164 -7.16 33.15 -12.05
CA MET A 164 -5.70 33.12 -12.09
C MET A 164 -5.16 33.74 -13.38
N MET A 165 -5.81 33.52 -14.53
CA MET A 165 -5.47 34.21 -15.78
C MET A 165 -5.60 35.74 -15.64
N SER A 166 -6.69 36.20 -15.03
CA SER A 166 -6.94 37.63 -14.79
C SER A 166 -5.91 38.23 -13.80
N PHE A 167 -5.58 37.48 -12.75
CA PHE A 167 -4.54 37.86 -11.79
C PHE A 167 -3.17 37.97 -12.46
N ASN A 168 -2.78 36.97 -13.26
CA ASN A 168 -1.50 36.95 -13.96
C ASN A 168 -1.34 38.09 -14.97
N GLN A 169 -2.43 38.51 -15.65
CA GLN A 169 -2.40 39.72 -16.49
C GLN A 169 -2.09 40.98 -15.69
N THR A 170 -2.63 41.08 -14.48
CA THR A 170 -2.34 42.20 -13.56
C THR A 170 -0.91 42.12 -13.02
N LEU A 171 -0.38 40.91 -12.84
CA LEU A 171 0.97 40.65 -12.34
C LEU A 171 2.06 40.87 -13.39
N ALA A 172 1.79 40.67 -14.68
CA ALA A 172 2.76 40.79 -15.77
C ALA A 172 3.37 42.20 -15.91
N GLY A 173 2.76 43.22 -15.29
CA GLY A 173 3.34 44.56 -15.15
C GLY A 173 4.43 44.68 -14.07
N SER A 174 4.63 43.66 -13.24
CA SER A 174 5.64 43.59 -12.19
C SER A 174 6.75 42.59 -12.56
N SER A 175 8.00 43.04 -12.57
CA SER A 175 9.14 42.29 -13.12
C SER A 175 9.86 41.37 -12.12
N ASP A 176 9.49 41.39 -10.84
CA ASP A 176 10.17 40.61 -9.79
C ASP A 176 9.44 39.29 -9.49
N THR A 177 9.94 38.18 -10.04
CA THR A 177 9.46 36.81 -9.77
C THR A 177 10.17 36.14 -8.60
N SER A 178 11.19 36.78 -8.00
CA SER A 178 12.07 36.16 -7.01
C SER A 178 11.31 35.61 -5.81
N LYS A 179 10.30 36.36 -5.34
CA LYS A 179 9.44 35.95 -4.22
C LYS A 179 8.55 34.76 -4.58
N ILE A 180 8.07 34.69 -5.82
CA ILE A 180 7.26 33.57 -6.33
C ILE A 180 8.11 32.30 -6.39
N GLU A 181 9.31 32.39 -6.96
CA GLU A 181 10.25 31.27 -7.05
C GLU A 181 10.70 30.78 -5.67
N PHE A 182 10.91 31.70 -4.72
CA PHE A 182 11.23 31.37 -3.34
C PHE A 182 10.12 30.53 -2.68
N PHE A 183 8.86 30.98 -2.73
CA PHE A 183 7.76 30.23 -2.14
C PHE A 183 7.46 28.93 -2.89
N LYS A 184 7.59 28.91 -4.22
CA LYS A 184 7.47 27.70 -5.04
C LYS A 184 8.49 26.64 -4.63
N SER A 185 9.75 27.02 -4.40
CA SER A 185 10.77 26.07 -3.95
C SER A 185 10.47 25.48 -2.57
N ILE A 186 9.88 26.27 -1.66
CA ILE A 186 9.46 25.79 -0.33
C ILE A 186 8.28 24.83 -0.46
N ASP A 187 7.28 25.18 -1.27
CA ASP A 187 6.09 24.35 -1.51
C ASP A 187 6.44 23.00 -2.15
N GLU A 188 7.30 23.01 -3.19
CA GLU A 188 7.85 21.79 -3.78
C GLU A 188 8.59 20.94 -2.76
N GLY A 189 9.38 21.57 -1.88
CA GLY A 189 10.09 20.88 -0.79
C GLY A 189 9.13 20.21 0.20
N LEU A 190 8.07 20.93 0.60
CA LEU A 190 7.03 20.41 1.49
C LEU A 190 6.25 19.26 0.87
N LYS A 191 5.85 19.39 -0.39
CA LYS A 191 5.15 18.34 -1.13
C LYS A 191 5.97 17.05 -1.17
N LEU A 192 7.21 17.14 -1.62
CA LEU A 192 8.12 15.98 -1.69
C LEU A 192 8.41 15.40 -0.30
N TYR A 193 8.50 16.23 0.73
CA TYR A 193 8.66 15.79 2.12
C TYR A 193 7.47 14.96 2.61
N TYR A 194 6.24 15.43 2.41
CA TYR A 194 5.05 14.66 2.81
C TYR A 194 4.88 13.38 2.01
N GLU A 195 5.17 13.40 0.70
CA GLU A 195 5.20 12.21 -0.13
C GLU A 195 6.23 11.19 0.39
N ASN A 196 7.44 11.63 0.75
CA ASN A 196 8.46 10.76 1.34
C ASN A 196 8.07 10.23 2.72
N MET A 197 7.45 11.05 3.57
CA MET A 197 6.98 10.61 4.87
C MET A 197 5.91 9.51 4.73
N ASN A 198 5.03 9.62 3.73
CA ASN A 198 4.07 8.56 3.40
C ASN A 198 4.77 7.28 2.94
N LEU A 199 5.77 7.37 2.06
CA LEU A 199 6.56 6.22 1.62
C LEU A 199 7.28 5.54 2.80
N LEU A 200 7.93 6.32 3.68
CA LEU A 200 8.60 5.80 4.89
C LEU A 200 7.63 5.12 5.85
N SER A 201 6.46 5.73 6.08
CA SER A 201 5.40 5.14 6.92
C SER A 201 4.90 3.81 6.35
N ASN A 202 4.67 3.75 5.04
CA ASN A 202 4.27 2.53 4.36
C ASN A 202 5.38 1.48 4.37
N GLY A 203 6.65 1.88 4.16
CA GLY A 203 7.81 1.01 4.26
C GLY A 203 7.95 0.38 5.65
N SER A 204 7.79 1.16 6.71
CA SER A 204 7.80 0.66 8.10
C SER A 204 6.73 -0.41 8.35
N LYS A 205 5.51 -0.17 7.88
CA LYS A 205 4.41 -1.16 7.95
C LYS A 205 4.74 -2.41 7.15
N PHE A 206 5.23 -2.24 5.92
CA PHE A 206 5.63 -3.33 5.04
C PHE A 206 6.70 -4.23 5.69
N TYR A 207 7.80 -3.65 6.18
CA TYR A 207 8.89 -4.42 6.78
C TYR A 207 8.46 -5.15 8.07
N LYS A 208 7.60 -4.54 8.89
CA LYS A 208 7.00 -5.21 10.06
C LYS A 208 6.16 -6.42 9.65
N GLN A 209 5.38 -6.28 8.57
CA GLN A 209 4.56 -7.36 8.05
C GLN A 209 5.40 -8.46 7.40
N MET A 210 6.41 -8.10 6.59
CA MET A 210 7.35 -9.05 5.98
C MET A 210 8.13 -9.83 7.03
N HIS A 211 8.57 -9.17 8.10
CA HIS A 211 9.23 -9.84 9.22
C HIS A 211 8.33 -10.92 9.85
N THR A 212 7.05 -10.61 10.06
CA THR A 212 6.06 -11.59 10.56
C THR A 212 5.93 -12.79 9.62
N TYR A 213 5.84 -12.54 8.31
CA TYR A 213 5.72 -13.60 7.30
C TYR A 213 6.96 -14.48 7.21
N LEU A 214 8.15 -13.88 7.18
CA LEU A 214 9.41 -14.61 7.16
C LEU A 214 9.61 -15.45 8.42
N THR A 215 9.25 -14.91 9.59
CA THR A 215 9.30 -15.66 10.86
C THR A 215 8.38 -16.87 10.82
N SER A 216 7.14 -16.70 10.35
CA SER A 216 6.19 -17.80 10.19
C SER A 216 6.70 -18.87 9.21
N LEU A 217 7.23 -18.45 8.05
CA LEU A 217 7.82 -19.38 7.08
C LEU A 217 9.04 -20.10 7.65
N HIS A 218 9.90 -19.41 8.41
CA HIS A 218 11.06 -20.00 9.03
C HIS A 218 10.68 -21.11 10.03
N LEU A 219 9.71 -20.84 10.90
CA LEU A 219 9.16 -21.84 11.83
C LEU A 219 8.59 -23.03 11.06
N TYR A 220 7.75 -22.77 10.06
CA TYR A 220 7.16 -23.81 9.21
C TYR A 220 8.22 -24.70 8.55
N VAL A 221 9.28 -24.11 7.99
CA VAL A 221 10.37 -24.86 7.35
C VAL A 221 11.14 -25.69 8.38
N ASN A 222 11.42 -25.14 9.56
CA ASN A 222 12.11 -25.88 10.63
C ASN A 222 11.28 -27.09 11.09
N ASP A 223 9.99 -26.91 11.36
CA ASP A 223 9.08 -27.97 11.78
C ASP A 223 8.93 -29.05 10.70
N PHE A 224 8.84 -28.61 9.43
CA PHE A 224 8.80 -29.51 8.29
C PHE A 224 10.07 -30.35 8.19
N VAL A 225 11.25 -29.74 8.30
CA VAL A 225 12.54 -30.45 8.24
C VAL A 225 12.73 -31.37 9.45
N ALA A 226 12.34 -30.94 10.65
CA ALA A 226 12.40 -31.75 11.86
C ALA A 226 11.51 -33.00 11.73
N SER A 227 10.25 -32.82 11.31
CA SER A 227 9.31 -33.93 11.06
C SER A 227 9.86 -34.89 10.00
N ARG A 228 10.41 -34.35 8.91
CA ARG A 228 11.02 -35.15 7.85
C ARG A 228 12.26 -35.93 8.32
N THR A 229 12.97 -35.41 9.32
CA THR A 229 14.14 -36.06 9.93
C THR A 229 13.71 -37.19 10.86
N VAL A 230 12.72 -36.95 11.73
CA VAL A 230 12.14 -37.98 12.60
C VAL A 230 11.57 -39.15 11.78
N GLU A 231 10.77 -38.86 10.75
CA GLU A 231 10.26 -39.90 9.83
C GLU A 231 11.40 -40.68 9.14
N LYS A 232 12.49 -39.99 8.79
CA LYS A 232 13.64 -40.63 8.15
C LYS A 232 14.30 -41.60 9.14
N ASP A 233 14.53 -41.17 10.38
CA ASP A 233 15.16 -42.01 11.41
C ASP A 233 14.29 -43.22 11.77
N GLN A 234 12.96 -43.05 11.91
CA GLN A 234 12.02 -44.15 12.15
C GLN A 234 12.03 -45.21 11.04
N ILE A 235 12.09 -44.80 9.77
CA ILE A 235 12.17 -45.77 8.66
C ILE A 235 13.52 -46.50 8.65
N ILE A 236 14.62 -45.81 8.98
CA ILE A 236 15.92 -46.46 9.09
C ILE A 236 15.89 -47.54 10.17
N GLU A 237 15.31 -47.23 11.34
CA GLU A 237 15.14 -48.20 12.43
C GLU A 237 14.32 -49.42 11.98
N GLN A 238 13.20 -49.22 11.28
CA GLN A 238 12.37 -50.32 10.75
C GLN A 238 13.13 -51.20 9.75
N LEU A 239 13.86 -50.58 8.81
CA LEU A 239 14.66 -51.31 7.81
C LEU A 239 15.78 -52.11 8.47
N ASN A 240 16.43 -51.56 9.49
CA ASN A 240 17.49 -52.23 10.24
C ASN A 240 16.97 -53.37 11.13
N ALA A 241 15.74 -53.27 11.63
CA ALA A 241 15.10 -54.29 12.45
C ALA A 241 14.59 -55.51 11.64
N GLY A 242 14.78 -55.53 10.30
CA GLY A 242 14.32 -56.61 9.44
C GLY A 242 12.79 -56.68 9.28
N ALA A 243 12.06 -55.68 9.79
CA ALA A 243 10.64 -55.52 9.53
C ALA A 243 10.48 -54.96 8.11
N GLY A 244 9.94 -55.79 7.20
CA GLY A 244 9.54 -55.32 5.86
C GLY A 244 8.57 -54.14 5.97
N PRO A 245 8.55 -53.22 4.99
CA PRO A 245 7.71 -52.03 5.06
C PRO A 245 6.24 -52.46 5.24
N PRO A 246 5.47 -51.81 6.15
CA PRO A 246 4.07 -52.16 6.33
C PRO A 246 3.33 -52.00 4.99
N PRO A 247 2.50 -52.99 4.57
CA PRO A 247 1.79 -52.92 3.31
C PRO A 247 0.81 -51.74 3.34
N GLY A 248 1.02 -50.75 2.47
CA GLY A 248 -0.01 -49.78 2.12
C GLY A 248 -0.45 -48.80 3.20
N ALA A 249 0.45 -48.29 4.05
CA ALA A 249 0.13 -47.09 4.82
C ALA A 249 -0.11 -45.93 3.82
N PRO A 250 -1.33 -45.37 3.73
CA PRO A 250 -1.54 -44.16 2.96
C PRO A 250 -0.55 -43.14 3.49
N GLY A 251 0.25 -42.53 2.61
CA GLY A 251 1.12 -41.44 3.01
C GLY A 251 0.28 -40.50 3.86
N SER A 252 0.64 -40.36 5.14
CA SER A 252 -0.03 -39.43 6.04
C SER A 252 0.01 -38.10 5.34
N THR A 253 -1.13 -37.73 4.76
CA THR A 253 -1.41 -36.36 4.39
C THR A 253 -1.37 -35.66 5.74
N GLY A 254 -0.20 -35.12 6.08
CA GLY A 254 -0.07 -34.17 7.16
C GLY A 254 -1.26 -33.24 7.01
N SER A 255 -2.05 -33.14 8.08
CA SER A 255 -3.28 -32.34 8.08
C SER A 255 -3.05 -31.06 7.28
N PRO A 256 -3.96 -30.68 6.36
CA PRO A 256 -3.89 -29.36 5.76
C PRO A 256 -4.24 -28.39 6.88
N TYR A 257 -3.24 -28.05 7.70
CA TYR A 257 -3.32 -26.84 8.49
C TYR A 257 -3.32 -25.73 7.46
N ASN A 258 -4.47 -25.08 7.33
CA ASN A 258 -4.74 -24.04 6.37
C ASN A 258 -4.37 -22.69 7.01
N PRO A 259 -3.22 -22.07 6.70
CA PRO A 259 -3.10 -20.64 6.90
C PRO A 259 -3.68 -20.00 5.62
N SER A 260 -5.00 -19.82 5.60
CA SER A 260 -5.65 -18.92 4.66
C SER A 260 -5.06 -17.53 4.88
N PHE A 261 -3.96 -17.20 4.21
CA PHE A 261 -3.50 -15.84 3.96
C PHE A 261 -2.38 -15.90 2.90
N ILE A 262 -2.80 -16.02 1.64
CA ILE A 262 -2.00 -15.48 0.53
C ILE A 262 -2.18 -13.96 0.62
N PRO A 263 -1.14 -13.17 0.91
CA PRO A 263 -1.29 -11.71 0.89
C PRO A 263 -1.64 -11.29 -0.53
N GLN A 264 -2.79 -10.64 -0.71
CA GLN A 264 -3.00 -9.85 -1.93
C GLN A 264 -1.98 -8.71 -1.92
N ASN A 265 -1.39 -8.47 -3.08
CA ASN A 265 -0.51 -7.33 -3.33
C ASN A 265 -1.25 -6.03 -2.96
N PRO A 266 -0.80 -5.25 -1.96
CA PRO A 266 -1.42 -3.97 -1.63
C PRO A 266 -1.21 -2.90 -2.72
N TYR A 267 -0.40 -3.18 -3.75
CA TYR A 267 -0.12 -2.28 -4.87
C TYR A 267 -0.75 -2.73 -6.20
N GLY A 268 -1.87 -3.44 -6.17
CA GLY A 268 -2.63 -3.81 -7.36
C GLY A 268 -3.68 -2.76 -7.73
N GLY A 269 -3.40 -1.93 -8.74
CA GLY A 269 -4.44 -1.25 -9.53
C GLY A 269 -4.51 0.27 -9.45
N GLY A 270 -3.38 0.97 -9.60
CA GLY A 270 -3.36 2.40 -9.93
C GLY A 270 -2.78 2.62 -11.31
N HIS A 271 -3.56 2.40 -12.36
CA HIS A 271 -3.25 2.95 -13.67
C HIS A 271 -3.38 4.47 -13.56
N TYR A 272 -2.25 5.17 -13.49
CA TYR A 272 -2.21 6.57 -13.85
C TYR A 272 -2.00 6.64 -15.37
N GLN A 273 -3.11 6.78 -16.10
CA GLN A 273 -3.17 7.64 -17.28
C GLN A 273 -3.89 8.92 -16.87
#